data_AF-A0A1G9HQ82-F1
#
_entry.id   AF-A0A1G9HQ82-F1
#
_cell.length_a   1.000
_cell.length_b   1.000
_cell.length_c   1.000
_cell.angle_alpha   90.00
_cell.angle_beta   90.00
_cell.angle_gamma   90.00
#
_symmetry.space_group_name_H-M   'P 1'
#
loop_
_entity.id
_entity.type
_entity.pdbx_description
1 polymer ?
#
loop_
_entity_poly.entity_id
_entity_poly.type
_entity_poly.pdbx_seq_one_letter_code
_entity_poly.pdbx_strand_id
1 'polypeptide(L)'
;MGEQTRTERRTKKHTAMIDQFNELCPIGSPVVFWPGVRDGEGRKSTTRSVAWLLGDHTPVVMVEGYPGGIALANVMPYAPHPKQAKRAAWEEGVRAAHRSNLTLFAIKQVNPYRTEEKADD
;
A
#
# COMPACT_ATOMS: atom_id res chain seq x y z
N MET A 1 -2.06 17.34 -32.89
CA MET A 1 -2.48 16.12 -32.17
C MET A 1 -1.22 15.44 -31.69
N GLY A 2 -0.96 15.43 -30.37
CA GLY A 2 0.34 15.08 -29.81
C GLY A 2 0.64 13.58 -29.82
N GLU A 3 1.70 13.19 -30.53
CA GLU A 3 2.36 11.89 -30.36
C GLU A 3 3.06 11.87 -29.00
N GLN A 4 2.37 11.39 -27.98
CA GLN A 4 3.05 10.92 -26.78
C GLN A 4 3.98 9.79 -27.18
N THR A 5 5.27 9.97 -26.94
CA THR A 5 6.29 8.99 -27.32
C THR A 5 6.05 7.68 -26.56
N ARG A 6 6.34 6.54 -27.18
CA ARG A 6 6.13 5.19 -26.61
C ARG A 6 6.77 5.02 -25.21
N THR A 7 7.84 5.78 -24.94
CA THR A 7 8.55 5.81 -23.67
C THR A 7 7.74 6.50 -22.57
N GLU A 8 7.17 7.69 -22.82
CA GLU A 8 6.34 8.41 -21.85
C GLU A 8 5.11 7.61 -21.42
N ARG A 9 4.46 6.91 -22.35
CA ARG A 9 3.31 6.04 -22.04
C ARG A 9 3.69 4.89 -21.10
N ARG A 10 4.90 4.34 -21.24
CA ARG A 10 5.39 3.25 -20.38
C ARG A 10 5.69 3.75 -18.97
N THR A 11 6.39 4.87 -18.85
CA THR A 11 6.73 5.45 -17.55
C THR A 11 5.48 5.81 -16.76
N LYS A 12 4.48 6.44 -17.40
CA LYS A 12 3.19 6.77 -16.77
C LYS A 12 2.45 5.55 -16.22
N LYS A 13 2.47 4.43 -16.94
CA LYS A 13 1.85 3.17 -16.48
C LYS A 13 2.56 2.63 -15.23
N HIS A 14 3.88 2.67 -15.19
CA HIS A 14 4.63 2.20 -14.02
C HIS A 14 4.44 3.09 -12.80
N THR A 15 4.39 4.41 -12.98
CA THR A 15 4.09 5.34 -11.88
C THR A 15 2.72 5.04 -11.25
N ALA A 16 1.69 4.83 -12.08
CA ALA A 16 0.36 4.47 -11.57
C ALA A 16 0.36 3.14 -10.77
N MET A 17 1.15 2.15 -11.20
CA MET A 17 1.32 0.89 -10.46
C MET A 17 2.04 1.09 -9.13
N ILE A 18 3.06 1.95 -9.10
CA ILE A 18 3.82 2.28 -7.89
C ILE A 18 2.92 2.98 -6.88
N ASP A 19 2.16 3.99 -7.33
CA ASP A 19 1.25 4.75 -6.47
C ASP A 19 0.17 3.85 -5.87
N GLN A 20 -0.46 3.02 -6.71
CA GLN A 20 -1.45 2.04 -6.26
C GLN A 20 -0.86 1.05 -5.25
N PHE A 21 0.37 0.57 -5.51
CA PHE A 21 1.03 -0.33 -4.57
C PHE A 21 1.34 0.37 -3.25
N ASN A 22 1.84 1.60 -3.27
CA ASN A 22 2.16 2.37 -2.06
C ASN A 22 0.93 2.68 -1.20
N GLU A 23 -0.21 2.93 -1.85
CA GLU A 23 -1.49 3.13 -1.17
C GLU A 23 -1.97 1.84 -0.47
N LEU A 24 -1.87 0.70 -1.17
CA LEU A 24 -2.29 -0.60 -0.64
C LEU A 24 -1.29 -1.18 0.37
N CYS A 25 0.00 -0.93 0.19
CA CYS A 25 1.11 -1.55 0.91
C CYS A 25 2.11 -0.49 1.37
N PRO A 26 1.75 0.37 2.35
CA PRO A 26 2.70 1.30 2.95
C PRO A 26 3.88 0.57 3.60
N ILE A 27 4.94 1.30 3.95
CA ILE A 27 6.10 0.74 4.67
C ILE A 27 5.64 -0.04 5.92
N GLY A 28 6.20 -1.23 6.12
CA GLY A 28 5.84 -2.16 7.19
C GLY A 28 4.66 -3.07 6.85
N SER A 29 4.19 -3.09 5.59
CA SER A 29 3.10 -3.98 5.18
C SER A 29 3.58 -5.41 4.97
N PRO A 30 2.83 -6.41 5.44
CA PRO A 30 3.17 -7.82 5.26
C PRO A 30 2.97 -8.22 3.79
N VAL A 31 4.05 -8.73 3.18
CA VAL A 31 4.09 -9.16 1.78
C VAL A 31 4.71 -10.55 1.62
N VAL A 32 4.28 -11.28 0.61
CA VAL A 32 4.99 -12.44 0.07
C VAL A 32 5.78 -11.97 -1.13
N PHE A 33 7.05 -12.32 -1.19
CA PHE A 33 7.94 -11.94 -2.29
C PHE A 33 8.66 -13.15 -2.87
N TRP A 34 8.97 -13.06 -4.17
CA TRP A 34 9.71 -14.09 -4.90
C TRP A 34 10.99 -13.49 -5.51
N PRO A 35 12.18 -13.84 -4.97
CA PRO A 35 13.43 -13.37 -5.54
C PRO A 35 13.68 -14.02 -6.91
N GLY A 36 13.75 -13.21 -7.97
CA GLY A 36 13.99 -13.68 -9.33
C GLY A 36 12.73 -14.13 -10.05
N VAL A 37 12.29 -15.37 -9.85
CA VAL A 37 11.14 -15.97 -10.54
C VAL A 37 10.03 -16.27 -9.54
N ARG A 38 8.79 -15.98 -9.92
CA ARG A 38 7.60 -16.25 -9.11
C ARG A 38 7.23 -17.73 -9.16
N ASP A 39 8.04 -18.54 -8.49
CA ASP A 39 7.89 -19.99 -8.39
C ASP A 39 7.82 -20.46 -6.93
N GLY A 40 6.96 -21.45 -6.65
CA GLY A 40 6.72 -21.97 -5.31
C GLY A 40 5.94 -21.05 -4.36
N GLU A 41 6.00 -21.32 -3.05
CA GLU A 41 5.19 -20.65 -2.02
C GLU A 41 5.57 -19.18 -1.76
N GLY A 42 6.76 -18.76 -2.19
CA GLY A 42 7.28 -17.42 -1.91
C GLY A 42 7.70 -17.21 -0.47
N ARG A 43 8.36 -16.08 -0.20
CA ARG A 43 8.92 -15.77 1.12
C ARG A 43 8.10 -14.66 1.78
N LYS A 44 7.70 -14.86 3.03
CA LYS A 44 6.98 -13.84 3.81
C LYS A 44 7.97 -12.84 4.41
N SER A 45 7.69 -11.55 4.25
CA SER A 45 8.43 -10.47 4.90
C SER A 45 7.54 -9.22 5.00
N THR A 46 8.13 -8.08 5.36
CA THR A 46 7.50 -6.77 5.38
C THR A 46 8.19 -5.81 4.43
N THR A 47 7.44 -4.88 3.84
CA THR A 47 8.03 -3.79 3.05
C THR A 47 8.88 -2.89 3.96
N ARG A 48 10.08 -2.53 3.53
CA ARG A 48 10.96 -1.60 4.26
C ARG A 48 11.05 -0.22 3.63
N SER A 49 10.44 -0.05 2.46
CA SER A 49 10.47 1.17 1.67
C SER A 49 9.17 1.36 0.91
N VAL A 50 8.97 2.57 0.40
CA VAL A 50 8.03 2.80 -0.70
C VAL A 50 8.50 2.01 -1.93
N ALA A 51 7.58 1.72 -2.84
CA ALA A 51 7.90 1.26 -4.18
C ALA A 51 8.40 2.44 -5.02
N TRP A 52 9.32 2.16 -5.95
CA TRP A 52 9.86 3.14 -6.88
C TRP A 52 10.19 2.49 -8.22
N LEU A 53 10.47 3.32 -9.23
CA LEU A 53 10.89 2.85 -10.54
C LEU A 53 12.41 2.67 -10.55
N LEU A 54 12.90 1.43 -10.68
CA LEU A 54 14.31 1.15 -10.88
C LEU A 54 14.67 1.42 -12.35
N GLY A 55 15.48 2.46 -12.55
CA GLY A 55 15.70 3.04 -13.87
C GLY A 55 14.37 3.54 -14.43
N ASP A 56 14.02 3.06 -15.63
CA ASP A 56 12.87 3.60 -16.39
C ASP A 56 11.78 2.54 -16.66
N HIS A 57 11.96 1.32 -16.16
CA HIS A 57 11.21 0.17 -16.67
C HIS A 57 10.76 -0.85 -15.63
N THR A 58 11.38 -0.92 -14.46
CA THR A 58 11.02 -1.96 -13.47
C THR A 58 10.56 -1.33 -12.17
N PRO A 59 9.26 -1.35 -11.85
CA PRO A 59 8.81 -0.93 -10.53
C PRO A 59 9.23 -1.98 -9.49
N VAL A 60 9.88 -1.53 -8.42
CA VAL A 60 10.46 -2.38 -7.37
C VAL A 60 10.11 -1.85 -5.98
N VAL A 61 10.23 -2.73 -4.98
CA VAL A 61 10.12 -2.39 -3.55
C VAL A 61 11.19 -3.15 -2.77
N MET A 62 11.70 -2.59 -1.67
CA MET A 62 12.54 -3.35 -0.76
C MET A 62 11.73 -4.04 0.33
N VAL A 63 12.19 -5.23 0.70
CA VAL A 63 11.64 -6.03 1.78
C VAL A 63 12.68 -6.26 2.87
N GLU A 64 12.22 -6.46 4.09
CA GLU A 64 13.08 -6.80 5.21
C GLU A 64 13.77 -8.16 5.01
N GLY A 65 15.02 -8.25 5.47
CA GLY A 65 15.81 -9.48 5.38
C GLY A 65 16.28 -9.88 3.97
N TYR A 66 16.08 -9.03 2.95
CA TYR A 66 16.59 -9.28 1.60
C TYR A 66 17.36 -8.07 1.05
N PRO A 67 18.58 -8.27 0.51
CA PRO A 67 19.32 -7.19 -0.11
C PRO A 67 18.79 -6.89 -1.51
N GLY A 68 18.47 -5.61 -1.78
CA GLY A 68 18.03 -5.13 -3.09
C GLY A 68 16.51 -5.00 -3.23
N GLY A 69 16.09 -4.47 -4.38
CA GLY A 69 14.68 -4.28 -4.71
C GLY A 69 14.09 -5.52 -5.38
N ILE A 70 12.87 -5.90 -4.98
CA ILE A 70 12.07 -6.93 -5.63
C ILE A 70 11.08 -6.27 -6.58
N ALA A 71 10.98 -6.77 -7.81
CA ALA A 71 10.00 -6.29 -8.79
C ALA A 71 8.57 -6.46 -8.27
N LEU A 72 7.71 -5.45 -8.44
CA LEU A 72 6.32 -5.49 -7.96
C LEU A 72 5.51 -6.66 -8.54
N ALA A 73 5.85 -7.16 -9.73
CA ALA A 73 5.25 -8.35 -10.31
C ALA A 73 5.47 -9.63 -9.46
N ASN A 74 6.52 -9.63 -8.65
CA ASN A 74 6.94 -10.70 -7.77
C ASN A 74 6.70 -10.37 -6.30
N VAL A 75 5.80 -9.43 -6.00
CA VAL A 75 5.39 -9.09 -4.64
C VAL A 75 3.88 -9.15 -4.55
N MET A 76 3.37 -9.78 -3.50
CA MET A 76 1.95 -9.82 -3.20
C MET A 76 1.69 -9.41 -1.76
N PRO A 77 0.75 -8.48 -1.50
CA PRO A 77 0.18 -8.36 -0.16
C PRO A 77 -0.55 -9.64 0.20
N TYR A 78 -0.35 -10.13 1.43
CA TYR A 78 -1.05 -11.34 1.92
C TYR A 78 -1.83 -11.12 3.20
N ALA A 79 -1.67 -9.96 3.85
CA ALA A 79 -2.50 -9.55 4.96
C ALA A 79 -2.75 -8.04 4.87
N PRO A 80 -3.92 -7.56 5.33
CA PRO A 80 -4.17 -6.12 5.42
C PRO A 80 -3.13 -5.50 6.34
N HIS A 81 -2.55 -4.37 5.94
CA HIS A 81 -1.62 -3.64 6.78
C HIS A 81 -2.30 -3.29 8.12
N PRO A 82 -1.61 -3.37 9.28
CA PRO A 82 -2.21 -3.14 10.59
C PRO A 82 -3.01 -1.83 10.70
N LYS A 83 -2.58 -0.73 10.07
CA LYS A 83 -3.40 0.50 10.03
C LYS A 83 -4.70 0.34 9.25
N GLN A 84 -4.70 -0.43 8.16
CA GLN A 84 -5.92 -0.72 7.39
C GLN A 84 -6.84 -1.66 8.16
N ALA A 85 -6.30 -2.71 8.79
CA ALA A 85 -7.07 -3.60 9.66
C ALA A 85 -7.73 -2.83 10.83
N LYS A 86 -6.99 -1.89 11.45
CA LYS A 86 -7.51 -1.05 12.54
C LYS A 86 -8.59 -0.07 12.07
N ARG A 87 -8.49 0.47 10.84
CA ARG A 87 -9.55 1.29 10.20
C ARG A 87 -10.78 0.45 9.87
N ALA A 88 -10.62 -0.69 9.22
CA ALA A 88 -11.73 -1.59 8.86
C ALA A 88 -12.51 -2.05 10.09
N ALA A 89 -11.81 -2.41 11.18
CA ALA A 89 -12.44 -2.76 12.46
C ALA A 89 -13.25 -1.59 13.05
N TRP A 90 -12.76 -0.36 12.93
CA TRP A 90 -13.51 0.83 13.37
C TRP A 90 -14.74 1.07 12.50
N GLU A 91 -14.62 1.02 11.17
CA GLU A 91 -15.74 1.22 10.23
C GLU A 91 -16.84 0.16 10.42
N GLU A 92 -16.46 -1.09 10.67
CA GLU A 92 -17.41 -2.15 11.00
C GLU A 92 -18.12 -1.88 12.34
N GLY A 93 -17.39 -1.42 13.36
CA GLY A 93 -17.97 -0.99 14.63
C GLY A 93 -18.96 0.17 14.48
N VAL A 94 -18.64 1.17 13.64
CA VAL A 94 -19.55 2.29 13.31
C VAL A 94 -20.79 1.79 12.57
N ARG A 95 -20.62 0.89 11.59
CA ARG A 95 -21.74 0.30 10.85
C ARG A 95 -22.62 -0.60 11.72
N ALA A 96 -22.05 -1.29 12.70
CA ALA A 96 -22.79 -2.04 13.71
C ALA A 96 -23.60 -1.10 14.62
N ALA A 97 -23.00 0.01 15.08
CA ALA A 97 -23.68 1.00 15.90
C ALA A 97 -24.85 1.69 15.16
N HIS A 98 -24.68 2.04 13.88
CA HIS A 98 -25.75 2.58 13.03
C HIS A 98 -26.91 1.60 12.84
N ARG A 99 -26.65 0.29 12.75
CA ARG A 99 -27.69 -0.74 12.64
C ARG A 99 -28.49 -0.94 13.92
N SER A 100 -27.93 -0.57 15.07
CA SER A 100 -28.54 -0.75 16.39
C SER A 100 -29.30 0.48 16.91
N ASN A 101 -29.49 1.53 16.10
CA ASN A 101 -30.17 2.78 16.48
C ASN A 101 -29.59 3.46 17.75
N LEU A 102 -28.34 3.16 18.10
CA LEU A 102 -27.56 3.86 19.12
C LEU A 102 -27.06 5.17 18.53
N THR A 103 -27.50 6.28 19.11
CA THR A 103 -27.33 7.64 18.58
C THR A 103 -25.87 7.96 18.24
N LEU A 104 -25.65 8.50 17.02
CA LEU A 104 -24.36 8.94 16.45
C LEU A 104 -23.48 9.84 17.35
N PHE A 105 -24.05 10.37 18.45
CA PHE A 105 -23.39 11.35 19.31
C PHE A 105 -22.17 10.82 20.07
N ALA A 106 -22.07 9.50 20.34
CA ALA A 106 -20.91 8.93 21.02
C ALA A 106 -19.69 8.68 20.11
N ILE A 107 -19.89 8.53 18.79
CA ILE A 107 -18.82 8.18 17.83
C ILE A 107 -18.02 9.41 17.40
N LYS A 108 -18.58 10.61 17.55
CA LYS A 108 -17.96 11.87 17.10
C LYS A 108 -16.78 12.32 17.97
N GLN A 109 -16.54 11.71 19.13
CA GLN A 109 -15.62 12.25 20.13
C GLN A 109 -14.15 11.89 19.95
N VAL A 110 -13.76 10.81 19.26
CA VAL A 110 -12.34 10.55 18.96
C VAL A 110 -12.23 9.73 17.68
N ASN A 111 -11.96 10.37 16.53
CA ASN A 111 -11.38 9.67 15.39
C ASN A 111 -9.84 9.71 15.55
N PRO A 112 -9.19 8.63 16.03
CA PRO A 112 -7.75 8.61 16.24
C PRO A 112 -6.94 8.54 14.93
N TYR A 113 -7.60 8.51 13.76
CA TYR A 113 -6.97 8.48 12.43
C TYR A 113 -7.00 9.82 11.70
N ARG A 114 -7.50 10.88 12.34
CA ARG A 114 -7.25 12.25 11.87
C ARG A 114 -5.80 12.58 12.19
N THR A 115 -4.87 12.16 11.33
CA THR A 115 -3.49 12.66 11.36
C THR A 115 -3.57 14.17 11.26
N GLU A 116 -3.04 14.85 12.29
CA GLU A 116 -2.67 16.25 12.21
C GLU A 116 -1.80 16.42 10.96
N GLU A 117 -2.38 17.09 9.97
CA GLU A 117 -1.65 17.75 8.91
C GLU A 117 -0.76 18.77 9.61
N LYS A 118 0.49 18.39 9.87
CA LYS A 118 1.51 19.34 10.31
C LYS A 118 1.60 20.41 9.23
N ALA A 119 1.23 21.62 9.61
CA ALA A 119 1.70 22.84 8.97
C ALA A 119 3.24 22.80 9.02
N ASP A 120 3.87 22.68 7.86
CA ASP A 120 5.24 23.13 7.66
C ASP A 120 5.15 24.61 7.25
N ASP A 121 5.86 25.43 8.01
CA ASP A 121 6.02 26.90 7.95
C ASP A 121 6.82 27.35 6.71
#